data_AF-A0A3D0KU78-F1
#
_entry.id   AF-A0A3D0KU78-F1
#
_cell.length_a   1.000
_cell.length_b   1.000
_cell.length_c   1.000
_cell.angle_alpha   90.00
_cell.angle_beta   90.00
_cell.angle_gamma   90.00
#
_symmetry.space_group_name_H-M   'P 1'
#
loop_
_entity.id
_entity.type
_entity.pdbx_description
1 polymer ?
#
loop_
_entity_poly.entity_id
_entity_poly.type
_entity_poly.pdbx_seq_one_letter_code
_entity_poly.pdbx_strand_id
1 'polypeptide(L)'
;MADVAAILLAAGFSHRMGRANKLLLEIDGVALLRRTAEMLVSVPGVRVTAVLGHDAEQTGAVLAGLDVQLTVNPNYAEGQRSSVFHGLSMAHEAPVSMVVPADLPLLCVDDCLALLDAHTG
;
A
#
# COMPACT_ATOMS: atom_id res chain seq x y z
N MET A 1 -15.87 14.98 -2.26
CA MET A 1 -14.75 14.14 -2.73
C MET A 1 -15.18 12.69 -2.60
N ALA A 2 -14.87 11.85 -3.57
CA ALA A 2 -15.29 10.46 -3.55
C ALA A 2 -14.67 9.71 -2.36
N ASP A 3 -15.42 8.78 -1.79
CA ASP A 3 -14.92 7.83 -0.81
C ASP A 3 -14.11 6.76 -1.55
N VAL A 4 -12.82 6.62 -1.23
CA VAL A 4 -11.87 5.79 -1.97
C VAL A 4 -11.20 4.77 -1.06
N ALA A 5 -11.21 3.50 -1.47
CA ALA A 5 -10.40 2.46 -0.84
C ALA A 5 -9.04 2.35 -1.55
N ALA A 6 -7.95 2.68 -0.87
CA ALA A 6 -6.60 2.46 -1.36
C ALA A 6 -6.04 1.13 -0.85
N ILE A 7 -5.74 0.22 -1.78
CA ILE A 7 -5.11 -1.07 -1.49
C ILE A 7 -3.60 -0.94 -1.70
N LEU A 8 -2.86 -0.79 -0.60
CA LEU A 8 -1.39 -0.72 -0.60
C LEU A 8 -0.78 -2.12 -0.61
N LEU A 9 -0.13 -2.50 -1.71
CA LEU A 9 0.46 -3.82 -1.90
C LEU A 9 1.87 -3.87 -1.30
N ALA A 10 1.99 -4.51 -0.13
CA ALA A 10 3.22 -4.61 0.65
C ALA A 10 3.64 -6.07 0.96
N ALA A 11 3.06 -7.05 0.27
CA ALA A 11 3.25 -8.47 0.53
C ALA A 11 4.44 -9.11 -0.22
N GLY A 12 5.14 -8.34 -1.06
CA GLY A 12 6.11 -8.84 -2.03
C GLY A 12 7.46 -9.27 -1.45
N PHE A 13 8.07 -10.28 -2.06
CA PHE A 13 9.30 -10.94 -1.59
C PHE A 13 10.63 -10.21 -1.88
N SER A 14 10.64 -9.07 -2.58
CA SER A 14 11.89 -8.36 -2.94
C SER A 14 13.00 -9.23 -3.59
N HIS A 15 12.65 -10.35 -4.24
CA HIS A 15 13.59 -11.40 -4.71
C HIS A 15 14.79 -10.90 -5.54
N ARG A 16 14.64 -9.81 -6.30
CA ARG A 16 15.71 -9.25 -7.14
C ARG A 16 16.70 -8.36 -6.38
N MET A 17 16.40 -7.97 -5.14
CA MET A 17 17.24 -7.11 -4.29
C MET A 17 18.02 -7.86 -3.21
N GLY A 18 18.06 -9.19 -3.26
CA GLY A 18 18.79 -10.02 -2.30
C GLY A 18 17.97 -10.37 -1.06
N ARG A 19 18.61 -10.45 0.11
CA ARG A 19 17.99 -10.95 1.36
C ARG A 19 17.17 -9.92 2.14
N ALA A 20 17.29 -8.63 1.81
CA ALA A 20 16.60 -7.56 2.53
C ALA A 20 15.29 -7.21 1.80
N ASN A 21 14.20 -7.08 2.55
CA ASN A 21 12.94 -6.60 2.01
C ASN A 21 13.11 -5.13 1.56
N LYS A 22 13.01 -4.87 0.25
CA LYS A 22 13.12 -3.53 -0.36
C LYS A 22 12.22 -2.52 0.34
N LEU A 23 11.04 -2.94 0.79
CA LEU A 23 10.06 -2.09 1.45
C LEU A 23 10.56 -1.49 2.78
N LEU A 24 11.57 -2.12 3.40
CA LEU A 24 12.21 -1.67 4.63
C LEU A 24 13.46 -0.83 4.38
N LEU A 25 13.88 -0.64 3.12
CA LEU A 25 14.99 0.25 2.81
C LEU A 25 14.58 1.69 3.09
N GLU A 26 15.50 2.43 3.69
CA GLU A 26 15.27 3.82 4.06
C GLU A 26 15.76 4.78 2.97
N ILE A 27 14.95 5.79 2.69
CA ILE A 27 15.36 7.00 1.96
C ILE A 27 15.21 8.15 2.95
N ASP A 28 16.31 8.87 3.19
CA ASP A 28 16.36 9.97 4.17
C ASP A 28 15.89 9.54 5.58
N GLY A 29 16.19 8.29 5.96
CA GLY A 29 15.83 7.73 7.27
C GLY A 29 14.38 7.24 7.40
N VAL A 30 13.61 7.21 6.31
CA VAL A 30 12.23 6.72 6.30
C VAL A 30 12.10 5.50 5.40
N ALA A 31 11.57 4.40 5.93
CA ALA A 31 11.31 3.19 5.16
C ALA A 31 10.40 3.48 3.96
N LEU A 32 10.72 2.89 2.80
CA LEU A 32 9.95 3.07 1.55
C LEU A 32 8.45 2.82 1.75
N LEU A 33 8.10 1.73 2.44
CA LEU A 33 6.70 1.40 2.73
C LEU A 33 6.01 2.50 3.56
N ARG A 34 6.70 3.00 4.59
CA ARG A 34 6.18 4.06 5.47
C ARG A 34 5.94 5.34 4.67
N ARG A 35 6.90 5.74 3.82
CA ARG A 35 6.79 6.93 2.96
C ARG A 35 5.56 6.86 2.05
N THR A 36 5.36 5.72 1.36
CA THR A 36 4.21 5.53 0.48
C THR A 36 2.89 5.53 1.27
N ALA A 37 2.85 4.89 2.44
CA ALA A 37 1.66 4.86 3.29
C ALA A 37 1.30 6.25 3.85
N GLU A 38 2.27 7.01 4.34
CA GLU A 38 2.07 8.39 4.81
C GLU A 38 1.49 9.28 3.71
N MET A 39 2.04 9.17 2.49
CA MET A 39 1.51 9.89 1.34
C MET A 39 0.06 9.50 1.06
N LEU A 40 -0.28 8.21 1.01
CA LEU A 40 -1.65 7.76 0.77
C LEU A 40 -2.64 8.23 1.85
N VAL A 41 -2.24 8.19 3.12
CA VAL A 41 -3.04 8.70 4.25
C VAL A 41 -3.26 10.21 4.14
N SER A 42 -2.33 10.95 3.52
CA SER A 42 -2.48 12.39 3.27
C SER A 42 -3.40 12.74 2.10
N VAL A 43 -3.77 11.77 1.25
CA VAL A 43 -4.73 11.98 0.16
C VAL A 43 -6.13 12.09 0.76
N PRO A 44 -6.83 13.22 0.62
CA PRO A 44 -8.10 13.35 1.31
C PRO A 44 -9.20 12.49 0.66
N GLY A 45 -10.06 11.89 1.50
CA GLY A 45 -11.10 10.94 1.06
C GLY A 45 -10.60 9.50 0.82
N VAL A 46 -9.30 9.23 1.01
CA VAL A 46 -8.72 7.89 0.88
C VAL A 46 -8.67 7.19 2.24
N ARG A 47 -9.08 5.92 2.26
CA ARG A 47 -8.85 4.98 3.36
C ARG A 47 -7.91 3.88 2.92
N VAL A 48 -6.83 3.67 3.67
CA VAL A 48 -5.73 2.80 3.25
C VAL A 48 -5.83 1.43 3.92
N THR A 49 -5.80 0.38 3.12
CA THR A 49 -5.62 -1.01 3.56
C THR A 49 -4.30 -1.53 3.01
N ALA A 50 -3.34 -1.82 3.90
CA ALA A 50 -2.05 -2.40 3.53
C ALA A 50 -2.10 -3.93 3.59
N VAL A 51 -1.79 -4.55 2.45
CA VAL A 51 -1.70 -6.01 2.31
C VAL A 51 -0.27 -6.44 2.54
N LEU A 52 -0.02 -7.05 3.69
CA LEU A 52 1.26 -7.61 4.11
C LEU A 52 1.37 -9.09 3.71
N GLY A 53 2.58 -9.63 3.78
CA GLY A 53 2.86 -11.02 3.41
C GLY A 53 4.23 -11.42 3.95
N HIS A 54 5.24 -11.46 3.06
CA HIS A 54 6.62 -11.68 3.50
C HIS A 54 7.05 -10.61 4.51
N ASP A 55 7.68 -11.02 5.61
CA ASP A 55 8.10 -10.15 6.72
C ASP A 55 6.97 -9.26 7.27
N ALA A 56 5.74 -9.80 7.39
CA ALA A 56 4.57 -9.07 7.88
C ALA A 56 4.79 -8.36 9.23
N GLU A 57 5.59 -8.94 10.13
CA GLU A 57 5.91 -8.32 11.41
C GLU A 57 6.72 -7.03 11.24
N GLN A 58 7.79 -7.08 10.44
CA GLN A 58 8.67 -5.93 10.20
C GLN A 58 7.97 -4.84 9.37
N THR A 59 7.23 -5.26 8.33
CA THR A 59 6.46 -4.34 7.49
C THR A 59 5.27 -3.73 8.23
N GLY A 60 4.63 -4.47 9.14
CA GLY A 60 3.62 -3.92 10.05
C GLY A 60 4.22 -2.91 11.04
N ALA A 61 5.39 -3.19 11.59
CA ALA A 61 6.06 -2.31 12.55
C ALA A 61 6.38 -0.92 11.95
N VAL A 62 6.83 -0.84 10.69
CA VAL A 62 7.12 0.46 10.05
C VAL A 62 5.85 1.27 9.73
N LEU A 63 4.67 0.63 9.74
CA LEU A 63 3.38 1.30 9.53
C LEU A 63 2.69 1.69 10.84
N ALA A 64 3.27 1.36 12.00
CA ALA A 64 2.68 1.65 13.30
C ALA A 64 2.43 3.17 13.48
N GLY A 65 1.25 3.50 13.99
CA GLY A 65 0.82 4.87 14.25
C GLY A 65 0.24 5.62 13.04
N LEU A 66 0.20 5.00 11.85
CA LEU A 66 -0.53 5.54 10.69
C LEU A 66 -1.99 5.06 10.70
N ASP A 67 -2.88 5.85 10.09
CA ASP A 67 -4.28 5.46 9.86
C ASP A 67 -4.39 4.47 8.67
N VAL A 68 -3.87 3.27 8.89
CA VAL A 68 -3.78 2.21 7.88
C VAL A 68 -4.32 0.91 8.47
N GLN A 69 -5.29 0.31 7.79
CA GLN A 69 -5.76 -1.04 8.12
C GLN A 69 -4.72 -2.05 7.64
N LEU A 70 -4.16 -2.84 8.55
CA LEU A 70 -3.22 -3.91 8.20
C LEU A 70 -3.96 -5.23 7.99
N THR A 71 -3.63 -5.92 6.90
CA THR A 71 -4.10 -7.29 6.65
C THR A 71 -2.96 -8.15 6.13
N VAL A 72 -2.95 -9.44 6.46
CA VAL A 72 -1.91 -10.39 6.03
C VAL A 72 -2.51 -11.35 5.02
N ASN A 73 -1.98 -11.35 3.79
CA ASN A 73 -2.36 -12.32 2.77
C ASN A 73 -1.56 -13.62 2.99
N PRO A 74 -2.19 -14.74 3.41
CA PRO A 74 -1.48 -16.00 3.59
C PRO A 74 -0.94 -16.58 2.27
N ASN A 75 -1.56 -16.21 1.14
CA ASN A 75 -1.26 -16.71 -0.20
C ASN A 75 -0.37 -15.74 -0.99
N TYR A 76 0.41 -14.89 -0.32
CA TYR A 76 1.31 -13.91 -0.96
C TYR A 76 2.33 -14.57 -1.91
N ALA A 77 2.69 -15.83 -1.67
CA ALA A 77 3.52 -16.67 -2.53
C ALA A 77 2.96 -16.90 -3.94
N GLU A 78 1.64 -16.80 -4.12
CA GLU A 78 0.98 -16.94 -5.43
C GLU A 78 1.14 -15.70 -6.33
N GLY A 79 1.75 -14.64 -5.80
CA GLY A 79 2.12 -13.43 -6.53
C GLY A 79 1.16 -12.26 -6.31
N GLN A 80 1.38 -11.17 -7.05
CA GLN A 80 0.70 -9.90 -6.80
C GLN A 80 -0.82 -9.99 -6.96
N ARG A 81 -1.33 -10.85 -7.85
CA ARG A 81 -2.77 -11.02 -8.08
C ARG A 81 -3.51 -11.51 -6.84
N SER A 82 -2.93 -12.45 -6.07
CA SER A 82 -3.55 -12.93 -4.82
C SER A 82 -3.61 -11.80 -3.79
N SER A 83 -2.61 -10.91 -3.78
CA SER A 83 -2.56 -9.75 -2.89
C SER A 83 -3.58 -8.67 -3.26
N VAL A 84 -3.81 -8.43 -4.56
CA VAL A 84 -4.87 -7.55 -5.03
C VAL A 84 -6.24 -8.09 -4.63
N PHE A 85 -6.51 -9.37 -4.89
CA PHE A 85 -7.77 -10.00 -4.52
C PHE A 85 -8.03 -9.96 -3.01
N HIS A 86 -7.01 -10.31 -2.21
CA HIS A 86 -7.07 -10.24 -0.75
C HIS A 86 -7.34 -8.83 -0.27
N GLY A 87 -6.62 -7.84 -0.81
CA GLY A 87 -6.80 -6.43 -0.47
C GLY A 87 -8.20 -5.92 -0.79
N LEU A 88 -8.71 -6.21 -1.99
CA LEU A 88 -10.08 -5.84 -2.39
C LEU A 88 -11.14 -6.49 -1.48
N SER A 89 -10.92 -7.73 -1.05
CA SER A 89 -11.84 -8.44 -0.15
C SER A 89 -11.83 -7.91 1.29
N MET A 90 -10.72 -7.26 1.70
CA MET A 90 -10.53 -6.80 3.08
C MET A 90 -10.70 -5.29 3.26
N ALA A 91 -10.60 -4.54 2.17
CA ALA A 91 -10.75 -3.10 2.18
C ALA A 91 -12.18 -2.70 2.53
N HIS A 92 -12.31 -1.46 2.99
CA HIS A 92 -13.61 -0.84 3.16
C HIS A 92 -14.38 -0.77 1.83
N GLU A 93 -15.70 -0.98 1.88
CA GLU A 93 -16.59 -0.89 0.73
C GLU A 93 -16.73 0.55 0.23
N ALA A 94 -16.00 0.89 -0.83
CA ALA A 94 -16.01 2.21 -1.44
C ALA A 94 -16.50 2.15 -2.90
N PRO A 95 -17.10 3.21 -3.44
CA PRO A 95 -17.48 3.29 -4.85
C PRO A 95 -16.27 3.20 -5.80
N VAL A 96 -15.08 3.52 -5.29
CA VAL A 96 -13.83 3.55 -6.06
C VAL A 96 -12.74 2.86 -5.26
N SER A 97 -11.97 2.01 -5.95
CA SER A 97 -10.78 1.36 -5.38
C SER A 97 -9.55 1.74 -6.19
N MET A 98 -8.48 2.10 -5.49
CA MET A 98 -7.17 2.39 -6.09
C MET A 98 -6.16 1.36 -5.58
N VAL A 99 -5.45 0.70 -6.49
CA VAL A 99 -4.42 -0.29 -6.14
C VAL A 99 -3.05 0.35 -6.27
N VAL A 100 -2.25 0.32 -5.20
CA VAL A 100 -0.99 1.06 -5.11
C VAL A 100 0.16 0.12 -4.73
N PRO A 101 1.17 -0.08 -5.58
CA PRO A 101 2.43 -0.72 -5.18
C PRO A 101 3.14 0.09 -4.10
N ALA A 102 3.67 -0.59 -3.07
CA ALA A 102 4.34 0.10 -1.97
C ALA A 102 5.74 0.67 -2.29
N ASP A 103 6.29 0.36 -3.47
CA ASP A 103 7.66 0.70 -3.86
C ASP A 103 7.76 1.84 -4.88
N LEU A 104 6.84 2.81 -4.79
CA LEU A 104 6.78 4.03 -5.61
C LEU A 104 7.33 5.25 -4.83
N PRO A 105 8.67 5.42 -4.68
CA PRO A 105 9.26 6.43 -3.79
C PRO A 105 8.97 7.89 -4.18
N LEU A 106 8.58 8.12 -5.44
CA LEU A 106 8.32 9.45 -5.99
C LEU A 106 6.82 9.77 -6.08
N LEU A 107 5.94 8.83 -5.73
CA LEU A 107 4.50 9.05 -5.78
C LEU A 107 4.11 10.18 -4.82
N CYS A 108 3.32 11.13 -5.32
CA CYS A 108 2.81 12.24 -4.53
C CYS A 108 1.29 12.32 -4.57
N VAL A 109 0.72 13.18 -3.71
CA VAL A 109 -0.73 13.35 -3.58
C VAL A 109 -1.35 13.81 -4.91
N ASP A 110 -0.68 14.70 -5.64
CA ASP A 110 -1.18 15.23 -6.92
C ASP A 110 -1.32 14.13 -7.98
N ASP A 111 -0.44 13.12 -7.97
CA ASP A 111 -0.55 11.96 -8.86
C ASP A 111 -1.83 11.16 -8.56
N CYS A 112 -2.13 10.94 -7.27
CA CYS A 112 -3.33 10.24 -6.84
C CYS A 112 -4.60 11.02 -7.19
N LEU A 113 -4.61 12.33 -6.96
CA LEU A 113 -5.74 13.19 -7.30
C LEU A 113 -5.99 13.22 -8.80
N ALA A 114 -4.94 13.37 -9.62
CA ALA A 114 -5.06 13.33 -11.07
C ALA A 114 -5.63 11.99 -11.58
N LEU A 115 -5.21 10.86 -10.98
CA LEU A 115 -5.75 9.54 -11.32
C LEU A 115 -7.24 9.43 -10.95
N LEU A 116 -7.62 9.89 -9.76
CA LEU A 116 -9.01 9.86 -9.29
C LEU A 116 -9.90 10.75 -10.15
N ASP A 117 -9.48 11.98 -10.45
CA ASP A 117 -10.24 12.91 -11.29
C ASP A 117 -10.52 12.32 -12.68
N ALA A 118 -9.55 11.59 -13.25
CA ALA A 118 -9.69 10.95 -14.55
C ALA A 118 -10.66 9.75 -14.58
N HIS A 119 -11.02 9.18 -13.43
CA HIS A 119 -11.81 7.92 -13.35
C HIS A 119 -13.07 8.03 -12.47
N THR A 120 -13.33 9.18 -11.86
CA THR A 120 -14.49 9.41 -10.99
C THR A 120 -15.42 10.53 -11.46
N GLY A 121 -15.13 11.11 -12.62
CA GLY A 121 -15.94 12.12 -13.32
C GLY A 121 -17.01 11.54 -14.23
#